data_AF-A0A942EZ71-F1
#
_entry.id   AF-A0A942EZ71-F1
#
_cell.length_a   1.000
_cell.length_b   1.000
_cell.length_c   1.000
_cell.angle_alpha   90.00
_cell.angle_beta   90.00
_cell.angle_gamma   90.00
#
_symmetry.space_group_name_H-M   'P 1'
#
loop_
_entity.id
_entity.type
_entity.pdbx_description
1 polymer ?
#
loop_
_entity_poly.entity_id
_entity_poly.type
_entity_poly.pdbx_seq_one_letter_code
_entity_poly.pdbx_strand_id
1 'polypeptide(L)'
;MGNLTKKVKKKKSRKAKAKFTSLVVIATTVAFLNAASSVYLREIYNIKTLLPSWGLNKQDIVFKFGDLMVLKQDLALKILVDMNLLATEQIRQVAMLALVGAAVYMIGKKWSERVSLMFFVVGLWGVLYYAFLYAIIKWPTSLLSKDVIALVPMPVIVPVYMPLMLSALTLIAGLFLILRSK
;
A
#
# COMPACT_ATOMS: atom_id res chain seq x y z
N MET A 1 15.90 -32.26 32.65
CA MET A 1 16.05 -31.67 31.30
C MET A 1 14.75 -31.18 30.63
N GLY A 2 13.56 -31.76 30.87
CA GLY A 2 12.32 -31.41 30.14
C GLY A 2 11.70 -30.02 30.40
N ASN A 3 12.05 -29.35 31.50
CA ASN A 3 11.45 -28.06 31.88
C ASN A 3 12.17 -26.85 31.21
N LEU A 4 13.47 -26.97 30.96
CA LEU A 4 14.29 -25.96 30.29
C LEU A 4 13.96 -25.88 28.79
N THR A 5 13.80 -27.03 28.12
CA THR A 5 13.43 -27.09 26.70
C THR A 5 12.02 -26.53 26.44
N LYS A 6 11.06 -26.77 27.34
CA LYS A 6 9.72 -26.15 27.29
C LYS A 6 9.77 -24.62 27.44
N LYS A 7 10.55 -24.10 28.40
CA LYS A 7 10.73 -22.64 28.60
C LYS A 7 11.37 -21.97 27.37
N VAL A 8 12.38 -22.59 26.76
CA VAL A 8 13.04 -22.06 25.55
C VAL A 8 12.08 -22.04 24.35
N LYS A 9 11.33 -23.13 24.11
CA LYS A 9 10.31 -23.18 23.04
C LYS A 9 9.23 -22.12 23.23
N LYS A 10 8.72 -21.94 24.46
CA LYS A 10 7.73 -20.92 24.80
C LYS A 10 8.25 -19.49 24.57
N LYS A 11 9.49 -19.20 24.96
CA LYS A 11 10.15 -17.90 24.75
C LYS A 11 10.33 -17.59 23.25
N LYS A 12 10.76 -18.59 22.46
CA LYS A 12 10.93 -18.47 20.99
C LYS A 12 9.59 -18.21 20.29
N SER A 13 8.53 -18.91 20.68
CA SER A 13 7.17 -18.71 20.17
C SER A 13 6.63 -17.32 20.50
N ARG A 14 6.81 -16.83 21.73
CA ARG A 14 6.40 -15.47 22.14
C ARG A 14 7.11 -14.39 21.33
N LYS A 15 8.42 -14.53 21.08
CA LYS A 15 9.20 -13.58 20.26
C LYS A 15 8.75 -13.59 18.79
N ALA A 16 8.39 -14.75 18.24
CA ALA A 16 7.86 -14.86 16.88
C ALA A 16 6.48 -14.19 16.75
N LYS A 17 5.59 -14.41 17.73
CA LYS A 17 4.28 -13.72 17.78
C LYS A 17 4.45 -12.20 17.85
N ALA A 18 5.31 -11.70 18.73
CA ALA A 18 5.57 -10.27 18.87
C ALA A 18 6.07 -9.63 17.56
N LYS A 19 7.00 -10.29 16.85
CA LYS A 19 7.48 -9.84 15.53
C LYS A 19 6.37 -9.76 14.49
N PHE A 20 5.48 -10.76 14.46
CA PHE A 20 4.36 -10.76 13.52
C PHE A 20 3.34 -9.67 13.87
N THR A 21 3.02 -9.50 15.15
CA THR A 21 2.15 -8.42 15.63
C THR A 21 2.73 -7.05 15.27
N SER A 22 4.02 -6.81 15.47
CA SER A 22 4.64 -5.53 15.07
C SER A 22 4.53 -5.28 13.56
N LEU A 23 4.62 -6.33 12.74
CA LEU A 23 4.48 -6.22 11.30
C LEU A 23 3.05 -5.81 10.89
N VAL A 24 2.04 -6.39 11.55
CA VAL A 24 0.62 -6.01 11.35
C VAL A 24 0.39 -4.57 11.75
N VAL A 25 0.94 -4.13 12.89
CA VAL A 25 0.85 -2.73 13.35
C VAL A 25 1.48 -1.79 12.31
N ILE A 26 2.70 -2.08 11.86
CA ILE A 26 3.39 -1.27 10.83
C ILE A 26 2.55 -1.17 9.55
N ALA A 27 2.05 -2.31 9.04
CA ALA A 27 1.22 -2.33 7.84
C ALA A 27 -0.06 -1.48 8.01
N THR A 28 -0.72 -1.60 9.16
CA THR A 28 -1.93 -0.85 9.50
C THR A 28 -1.66 0.65 9.59
N THR A 29 -0.58 1.04 10.28
CA THR A 29 -0.19 2.45 10.42
C THR A 29 0.17 3.06 9.06
N VAL A 30 0.96 2.36 8.24
CA VAL A 30 1.33 2.83 6.90
C VAL A 30 0.07 2.96 6.01
N ALA A 31 -0.86 2.00 6.11
CA ALA A 31 -2.13 2.08 5.39
C ALA A 31 -2.96 3.29 5.79
N PHE A 32 -3.09 3.55 7.09
CA PHE A 32 -3.81 4.71 7.59
C PHE A 32 -3.14 6.02 7.17
N LEU A 33 -1.82 6.14 7.32
CA LEU A 33 -1.08 7.33 6.91
C LEU A 33 -1.27 7.60 5.41
N ASN A 34 -1.28 6.56 4.58
CA ASN A 34 -1.47 6.73 3.14
C ASN A 34 -2.90 7.14 2.80
N ALA A 35 -3.90 6.56 3.49
CA ALA A 35 -5.30 6.96 3.36
C ALA A 35 -5.52 8.41 3.82
N ALA A 36 -4.93 8.81 4.95
CA ALA A 36 -5.02 10.17 5.48
C ALA A 36 -4.41 11.20 4.51
N SER A 37 -3.22 10.94 3.95
CA SER A 37 -2.64 11.79 2.91
C SER A 37 -3.58 11.92 1.71
N SER A 38 -4.16 10.81 1.24
CA SER A 38 -5.12 10.82 0.13
C SER A 38 -6.39 11.63 0.46
N VAL A 39 -6.87 11.61 1.71
CA VAL A 39 -7.98 12.45 2.18
C VAL A 39 -7.57 13.92 2.20
N TYR A 40 -6.42 14.27 2.79
CA TYR A 40 -5.95 15.65 2.83
C TYR A 40 -5.78 16.25 1.44
N LEU A 41 -5.22 15.50 0.50
CA LEU A 41 -5.11 15.95 -0.89
C LEU A 41 -6.48 16.20 -1.52
N ARG A 42 -7.47 15.31 -1.30
CA ARG A 42 -8.84 15.50 -1.80
C ARG A 42 -9.49 16.76 -1.23
N GLU A 43 -9.30 17.02 0.07
CA GLU A 43 -9.84 18.21 0.74
C GLU A 43 -9.16 19.51 0.26
N ILE A 44 -7.83 19.53 0.16
CA ILE A 44 -7.05 20.71 -0.30
C ILE A 44 -7.49 21.12 -1.71
N TYR A 45 -7.72 20.15 -2.60
CA TYR A 45 -8.14 20.41 -3.97
C TYR A 45 -9.65 20.46 -4.16
N ASN A 46 -10.44 20.28 -3.09
CA ASN A 46 -11.90 20.19 -3.14
C ASN A 46 -12.40 19.20 -4.22
N ILE A 47 -11.74 18.05 -4.33
CA ILE A 47 -12.04 17.01 -5.32
C ILE A 47 -12.45 15.71 -4.64
N LYS A 48 -13.54 15.11 -5.11
CA LYS A 48 -13.98 13.79 -4.61
C LYS A 48 -13.05 12.65 -5.05
N THR A 49 -12.35 12.83 -6.15
CA THR A 49 -11.37 11.88 -6.71
C THR A 49 -10.09 12.62 -7.03
N LEU A 50 -8.93 11.97 -6.92
CA LEU A 50 -7.65 12.54 -7.32
C LEU A 50 -7.46 12.58 -8.85
N LEU A 51 -8.55 12.33 -9.59
CA LEU A 51 -8.57 12.44 -11.04
C LEU A 51 -8.85 13.88 -11.48
N PRO A 52 -8.21 14.34 -12.56
CA PRO A 52 -8.48 15.67 -13.11
C PRO A 52 -9.93 15.81 -13.59
N SER A 53 -10.63 16.84 -13.11
CA SER A 53 -12.02 17.16 -13.47
C SER A 53 -12.20 17.54 -14.95
N TRP A 54 -11.12 17.99 -15.60
CA TRP A 54 -11.07 18.42 -17.00
C TRP A 54 -10.89 17.26 -18.00
N GLY A 55 -10.89 16.01 -17.53
CA GLY A 55 -10.72 14.82 -18.35
C GLY A 55 -9.26 14.51 -18.70
N LEU A 56 -8.99 13.35 -19.29
CA LEU A 56 -7.63 12.97 -19.74
C LEU A 56 -7.54 13.13 -21.26
N ASN A 57 -6.56 13.87 -21.75
CA ASN A 57 -6.33 13.94 -23.19
C ASN A 57 -5.58 12.68 -23.66
N LYS A 58 -5.75 12.28 -24.92
CA LYS A 58 -5.06 11.08 -25.45
C LYS A 58 -3.54 11.18 -25.38
N GLN A 59 -3.01 12.40 -25.43
CA GLN A 59 -1.56 12.69 -25.38
C GLN A 59 -0.96 12.60 -23.98
N ASP A 60 -1.79 12.57 -22.94
CA ASP A 60 -1.38 12.47 -21.53
C ASP A 60 -1.14 11.02 -21.10
N ILE A 61 -1.62 10.07 -21.91
CA ILE A 61 -1.58 8.64 -21.64
C ILE A 61 -0.32 8.05 -22.28
N VAL A 62 0.63 7.62 -21.45
CA VAL A 62 1.83 6.90 -21.89
C VAL A 62 1.46 5.48 -22.32
N PHE A 63 0.59 4.85 -21.54
CA PHE A 63 0.18 3.48 -21.77
C PHE A 63 -1.28 3.28 -21.34
N LYS A 64 -2.04 2.55 -22.16
CA LYS A 64 -3.41 2.15 -21.86
C LYS A 64 -3.60 0.66 -22.12
N PHE A 65 -4.11 -0.06 -21.13
CA PHE A 65 -4.54 -1.43 -21.27
C PHE A 65 -5.89 -1.62 -20.57
N GLY A 66 -6.97 -1.74 -21.35
CA GLY A 66 -8.33 -1.69 -20.82
C GLY A 66 -8.58 -0.39 -20.05
N ASP A 67 -8.95 -0.53 -18.78
CA ASP A 67 -9.16 0.60 -17.85
C ASP A 67 -7.90 1.03 -17.08
N LEU A 68 -6.78 0.33 -17.23
CA LEU A 68 -5.49 0.74 -16.68
C LEU A 68 -4.88 1.81 -17.57
N MET A 69 -4.54 2.95 -16.98
CA MET A 69 -3.88 4.07 -17.65
C MET A 69 -2.64 4.49 -16.88
N VAL A 70 -1.50 4.50 -17.55
CA VAL A 70 -0.26 5.12 -17.05
C VAL A 70 -0.14 6.48 -17.70
N LEU A 71 -0.05 7.51 -16.87
CA LEU A 71 0.01 8.89 -17.31
C LEU A 71 1.45 9.39 -17.33
N LYS A 72 1.67 10.45 -18.09
CA LYS A 72 2.94 11.16 -18.04
C LYS A 72 3.12 11.86 -16.69
N GLN A 73 4.38 12.10 -16.34
CA GLN A 73 4.77 12.67 -15.06
C GLN A 73 4.36 14.15 -14.90
N ASP A 74 4.28 14.90 -16.00
CA ASP A 74 3.77 16.27 -16.02
C ASP A 74 2.30 16.36 -15.61
N LEU A 75 1.53 15.27 -15.76
CA LEU A 75 0.16 15.22 -15.25
C LEU A 75 0.10 15.17 -13.72
N ALA A 76 1.13 14.62 -13.06
CA ALA A 76 1.20 14.62 -11.60
C ALA A 76 1.20 16.05 -11.05
N LEU A 77 1.91 16.95 -11.74
CA LEU A 77 1.91 18.39 -11.44
C LEU A 77 0.56 19.04 -11.72
N LYS A 78 -0.17 18.62 -12.76
CA LYS A 78 -1.53 19.12 -13.01
C LYS A 78 -2.55 18.60 -12.00
N ILE A 79 -2.37 17.39 -11.48
CA ILE A 79 -3.22 16.79 -10.45
C ILE A 79 -3.02 17.51 -9.11
N LEU A 80 -1.76 17.79 -8.76
CA LEU A 80 -1.41 18.38 -7.47
C LEU A 80 -1.15 19.88 -7.49
N VAL A 81 -1.19 20.55 -8.65
CA VAL A 81 -1.08 22.02 -8.87
C VAL A 81 0.18 22.71 -8.30
N ASP A 82 0.95 22.05 -7.42
CA ASP A 82 2.10 22.55 -6.68
C ASP A 82 3.28 21.55 -6.75
N MET A 83 4.44 22.04 -7.19
CA MET A 83 5.67 21.25 -7.29
C MET A 83 6.21 20.78 -5.94
N ASN A 84 6.14 21.62 -4.91
CA ASN A 84 6.62 21.28 -3.57
C ASN A 84 5.74 20.19 -2.96
N LEU A 85 4.42 20.28 -3.17
CA LEU A 85 3.50 19.25 -2.72
C LEU A 85 3.72 17.93 -3.46
N LEU A 86 3.90 17.96 -4.79
CA LEU A 86 4.21 16.75 -5.56
C LEU A 86 5.50 16.10 -5.06
N ALA A 87 6.59 16.87 -4.94
CA ALA A 87 7.87 16.34 -4.46
C ALA A 87 7.73 15.74 -3.05
N THR A 88 6.99 16.41 -2.17
CA THR A 88 6.71 15.93 -0.80
C THR A 88 5.95 14.60 -0.83
N GLU A 89 4.89 14.47 -1.65
CA GLU A 89 4.14 13.23 -1.77
C GLU A 89 4.95 12.08 -2.37
N GLN A 90 5.82 12.37 -3.34
CA GLN A 90 6.71 11.37 -3.90
C GLN A 90 7.74 10.88 -2.88
N ILE A 91 8.39 11.80 -2.16
CA ILE A 91 9.35 11.46 -1.09
C ILE A 91 8.64 10.68 0.01
N ARG A 92 7.41 11.06 0.39
CA ARG A 92 6.60 10.35 1.39
C ARG A 92 6.30 8.91 0.95
N GLN A 93 5.92 8.70 -0.31
CA GLN A 93 5.67 7.35 -0.85
C GLN A 93 6.95 6.49 -0.81
N VAL A 94 8.10 7.05 -1.21
CA VAL A 94 9.40 6.35 -1.14
C VAL A 94 9.80 6.04 0.30
N ALA A 95 9.59 6.98 1.24
CA ALA A 95 9.90 6.79 2.65
C ALA A 95 9.06 5.67 3.28
N MET A 96 7.78 5.55 2.90
CA MET A 96 6.92 4.44 3.35
C MET A 96 7.41 3.08 2.83
N LEU A 97 7.80 3.00 1.56
CA LEU A 97 8.38 1.79 0.98
C LEU A 97 9.68 1.40 1.68
N ALA A 98 10.54 2.38 1.97
CA ALA A 98 11.79 2.16 2.71
C ALA A 98 11.52 1.66 4.14
N LEU A 99 10.55 2.24 4.85
CA LEU A 99 10.14 1.82 6.20
C LEU A 99 9.66 0.37 6.22
N VAL A 100 8.75 0.01 5.30
CA VAL A 100 8.25 -1.36 5.17
C VAL A 100 9.37 -2.34 4.81
N GLY A 101 10.23 -1.96 3.85
CA GLY A 101 11.38 -2.76 3.45
C GLY A 101 12.34 -3.02 4.60
N ALA A 102 12.66 -1.99 5.39
CA ALA A 102 13.51 -2.12 6.57
C ALA A 102 12.87 -3.02 7.64
N ALA A 103 11.57 -2.85 7.93
CA ALA A 103 10.85 -3.68 8.90
C ALA A 103 10.87 -5.17 8.50
N VAL A 104 10.59 -5.47 7.23
CA VAL A 104 10.64 -6.84 6.69
C VAL A 104 12.06 -7.41 6.77
N TYR A 105 13.08 -6.61 6.41
CA TYR A 105 14.48 -7.01 6.46
C TYR A 105 14.95 -7.38 7.88
N MET A 106 14.52 -6.60 8.89
CA MET A 106 14.83 -6.83 10.30
C MET A 106 14.08 -8.03 10.91
N ILE A 107 12.85 -8.28 10.45
CA ILE A 107 12.02 -9.36 10.99
C ILE A 107 12.41 -10.71 10.39
N GLY A 108 12.55 -10.79 9.06
CA GLY A 108 12.81 -12.02 8.31
C GLY A 108 14.28 -12.44 8.32
N LYS A 109 14.53 -13.74 8.53
CA LYS A 109 15.89 -14.29 8.68
C LYS A 109 16.51 -14.74 7.36
N LYS A 110 15.69 -15.25 6.44
CA LYS A 110 16.10 -15.75 5.12
C LYS A 110 15.40 -14.96 4.03
N TRP A 111 15.94 -15.00 2.81
CA TRP A 111 15.34 -14.31 1.66
C TRP A 111 13.88 -14.73 1.42
N SER A 112 13.59 -16.04 1.46
CA SER A 112 12.22 -16.55 1.29
C SER A 112 11.24 -16.06 2.36
N GLU A 113 11.69 -15.97 3.62
CA GLU A 113 10.88 -15.42 4.72
C GLU A 113 10.60 -13.94 4.50
N ARG A 114 11.60 -13.16 4.06
CA ARG A 114 11.44 -11.73 3.74
C ARG A 114 10.45 -11.51 2.61
N VAL A 115 10.53 -12.29 1.53
CA VAL A 115 9.56 -12.21 0.42
C VAL A 115 8.13 -12.53 0.90
N SER A 116 7.98 -13.57 1.72
CA SER A 116 6.68 -13.96 2.28
C SER A 116 6.08 -12.87 3.18
N LEU A 117 6.91 -12.27 4.04
CA LEU A 117 6.52 -11.15 4.90
C LEU A 117 6.21 -9.88 4.09
N MET A 118 6.96 -9.62 3.00
CA MET A 118 6.72 -8.50 2.12
C MET A 118 5.35 -8.62 1.44
N PHE A 119 5.02 -9.78 0.87
CA PHE A 119 3.70 -10.03 0.28
C PHE A 119 2.57 -9.84 1.30
N PHE A 120 2.77 -10.36 2.50
CA PHE A 120 1.80 -10.16 3.57
C PHE A 120 1.58 -8.66 3.89
N VAL A 121 2.65 -7.90 4.08
CA VAL A 121 2.55 -6.47 4.43
C VAL A 121 1.94 -5.65 3.31
N VAL A 122 2.41 -5.82 2.07
CA VAL A 122 1.92 -5.09 0.91
C VAL A 122 0.44 -5.39 0.65
N GLY A 123 0.04 -6.66 0.74
CA GLY A 123 -1.36 -7.04 0.59
C GLY A 123 -2.25 -6.50 1.70
N LEU A 124 -1.80 -6.59 2.97
CA LEU A 124 -2.54 -6.05 4.10
C LEU A 124 -2.68 -4.53 4.02
N TRP A 125 -1.59 -3.85 3.65
CA TRP A 125 -1.58 -2.40 3.43
C TRP A 125 -2.61 -2.00 2.37
N GLY A 126 -2.60 -2.64 1.20
CA GLY A 126 -3.52 -2.29 0.11
C GLY A 126 -4.99 -2.48 0.47
N VAL A 127 -5.34 -3.55 1.19
CA VAL A 127 -6.71 -3.78 1.68
C VAL A 127 -7.11 -2.74 2.72
N LEU A 128 -6.26 -2.48 3.71
CA LEU A 128 -6.55 -1.53 4.78
C LEU A 128 -6.62 -0.09 4.28
N TYR A 129 -5.84 0.27 3.26
CA TYR A 129 -5.91 1.58 2.63
C TYR A 129 -7.32 1.90 2.16
N TYR A 130 -7.94 1.00 1.39
CA TYR A 130 -9.32 1.18 0.92
C TYR A 130 -10.35 1.08 2.06
N ALA A 131 -10.11 0.24 3.06
CA ALA A 131 -10.98 0.18 4.23
C ALA A 131 -11.00 1.51 5.00
N PHE A 132 -9.84 2.15 5.20
CA PHE A 132 -9.75 3.45 5.84
C PHE A 132 -10.35 4.57 4.99
N LEU A 133 -10.08 4.59 3.68
CA LEU A 133 -10.73 5.56 2.79
C LEU A 133 -12.26 5.46 2.83
N TYR A 134 -12.79 4.23 2.86
CA TYR A 134 -14.22 4.02 2.93
C TYR A 134 -14.78 4.46 4.29
N ALA A 135 -14.05 4.22 5.37
CA ALA A 135 -14.44 4.67 6.70
C ALA A 135 -14.50 6.19 6.82
N ILE A 136 -13.53 6.92 6.23
CA ILE A 136 -13.39 8.37 6.41
C ILE A 136 -14.26 9.16 5.43
N ILE A 137 -14.22 8.83 4.14
CA ILE A 137 -14.87 9.62 3.07
C ILE A 137 -15.85 8.80 2.20
N LYS A 138 -16.17 7.56 2.57
CA LYS A 138 -17.02 6.64 1.78
C LYS A 138 -16.50 6.40 0.35
N TRP A 139 -15.19 6.51 0.16
CA TRP A 139 -14.51 6.16 -1.09
C TRP A 139 -13.96 4.73 -1.01
N PRO A 140 -14.10 3.89 -2.05
CA PRO A 140 -14.74 4.20 -3.33
C PRO A 140 -16.27 4.11 -3.27
N THR A 141 -16.95 4.86 -4.13
CA THR A 141 -18.41 4.77 -4.30
C THR A 141 -18.85 3.48 -5.00
N SER A 142 -17.98 2.90 -5.82
CA SER A 142 -18.17 1.61 -6.48
C SER A 142 -16.82 0.97 -6.77
N LEU A 143 -16.78 -0.35 -6.97
CA LEU A 143 -15.54 -1.04 -7.36
C LEU A 143 -15.00 -0.62 -8.74
N LEU A 144 -15.85 0.01 -9.56
CA LEU A 144 -15.49 0.56 -10.88
C LEU A 144 -14.98 2.01 -10.79
N SER A 145 -15.08 2.65 -9.63
CA SER A 145 -14.56 4.00 -9.44
C SER A 145 -13.06 3.99 -9.71
N LYS A 146 -12.59 4.95 -10.52
CA LYS A 146 -11.18 5.08 -10.88
C LYS A 146 -10.43 5.82 -9.79
N ASP A 147 -9.26 5.32 -9.43
CA ASP A 147 -8.41 5.91 -8.39
C ASP A 147 -6.96 6.00 -8.85
N VAL A 148 -6.21 6.92 -8.23
CA VAL A 148 -4.78 7.13 -8.48
C VAL A 148 -4.00 6.34 -7.43
N ILE A 149 -3.29 5.29 -7.85
CA ILE A 149 -2.66 4.33 -6.92
C ILE A 149 -1.25 4.72 -6.49
N ALA A 150 -0.51 5.45 -7.32
CA ALA A 150 0.85 5.88 -7.05
C ALA A 150 1.21 7.10 -7.90
N LEU A 151 2.09 7.96 -7.39
CA LEU A 151 2.66 9.11 -8.10
C LEU A 151 4.14 8.92 -8.47
N VAL A 152 4.73 7.79 -8.07
CA VAL A 152 6.12 7.42 -8.34
C VAL A 152 6.16 6.07 -9.06
N PRO A 153 6.89 5.91 -10.18
CA PRO A 153 7.60 6.94 -10.94
C PRO A 153 6.71 7.75 -11.90
N MET A 154 5.47 7.28 -12.13
CA MET A 154 4.47 7.88 -13.02
C MET A 154 3.07 7.71 -12.38
N PRO A 155 2.12 8.64 -12.58
CA PRO A 155 0.76 8.48 -12.08
C PRO A 155 0.07 7.31 -12.77
N VAL A 156 -0.46 6.38 -11.98
CA VAL A 156 -1.22 5.23 -12.49
C VAL A 156 -2.67 5.34 -12.04
N ILE A 157 -3.58 5.29 -13.00
CA ILE A 157 -5.03 5.28 -12.79
C ILE A 157 -5.56 3.89 -13.12
N VAL A 158 -6.29 3.30 -12.17
CA VAL A 158 -6.97 2.01 -12.33
C VAL A 158 -8.33 2.03 -11.64
N PRO A 159 -9.30 1.23 -12.08
CA PRO A 159 -10.50 0.95 -11.29
C PRO A 159 -10.13 0.28 -9.98
N VAL A 160 -10.82 0.63 -8.89
CA VAL A 160 -10.47 0.19 -7.52
C VAL A 160 -10.52 -1.32 -7.33
N TYR A 161 -11.34 -2.04 -8.09
CA TYR A 161 -11.35 -3.51 -8.02
C TYR A 161 -9.98 -4.14 -8.34
N MET A 162 -9.21 -3.55 -9.27
CA MET A 162 -7.91 -4.08 -9.66
C MET A 162 -6.89 -4.07 -8.51
N PRO A 163 -6.55 -2.92 -7.89
CA PRO A 163 -5.61 -2.87 -6.78
C PRO A 163 -6.17 -3.59 -5.55
N LEU A 164 -7.49 -3.57 -5.30
CA LEU A 164 -8.08 -4.28 -4.17
C LEU A 164 -7.95 -5.81 -4.33
N MET A 165 -8.24 -6.33 -5.52
CA MET A 165 -8.10 -7.77 -5.82
C MET A 165 -6.64 -8.20 -5.75
N LEU A 166 -5.73 -7.43 -6.37
CA LEU A 166 -4.30 -7.69 -6.28
C LEU A 166 -3.81 -7.69 -4.82
N SER A 167 -4.26 -6.73 -4.01
CA SER A 167 -3.90 -6.67 -2.58
C SER A 167 -4.41 -7.89 -1.82
N ALA A 168 -5.65 -8.31 -2.06
CA ALA A 168 -6.23 -9.49 -1.43
C ALA A 168 -5.48 -10.78 -1.81
N LEU A 169 -5.19 -10.98 -3.10
CA LEU A 169 -4.44 -12.14 -3.58
C LEU A 169 -3.02 -12.17 -3.00
N THR A 170 -2.35 -11.01 -2.97
CA THR A 170 -0.99 -10.88 -2.42
C THR A 170 -0.98 -11.16 -0.92
N LEU A 171 -2.00 -10.69 -0.19
CA LEU A 171 -2.17 -10.97 1.23
C LEU A 171 -2.36 -12.47 1.50
N ILE A 172 -3.24 -13.13 0.74
CA ILE A 172 -3.49 -14.57 0.85
C ILE A 172 -2.22 -15.36 0.52
N ALA A 173 -1.52 -15.00 -0.56
CA ALA A 173 -0.26 -15.62 -0.94
C ALA A 173 0.81 -15.46 0.15
N GLY A 174 0.96 -14.26 0.71
CA GLY A 174 1.87 -13.98 1.82
C GLY A 174 1.56 -14.82 3.06
N LEU A 175 0.29 -14.89 3.46
CA LEU A 175 -0.17 -15.75 4.56
C LEU A 175 0.16 -17.22 4.30
N PHE A 176 -0.17 -17.72 3.11
CA PHE A 176 0.09 -19.10 2.73
C PHE A 176 1.58 -19.46 2.78
N LEU A 177 2.44 -18.60 2.25
CA LEU A 177 3.89 -18.79 2.27
C LEU A 177 4.47 -18.76 3.69
N ILE A 178 3.97 -17.86 4.56
CA ILE A 178 4.37 -17.80 5.97
C ILE A 178 3.97 -19.08 6.72
N LEU A 179 2.80 -19.65 6.41
CA LEU A 179 2.32 -20.89 7.03
C LEU A 179 3.13 -22.11 6.56
N ARG A 180 3.52 -22.17 5.29
CA ARG A 180 4.34 -23.26 4.72
C ARG A 180 5.81 -23.23 5.17
N SER A 181 6.31 -22.06 5.54
CA SER A 181 7.70 -21.83 5.97
C SER A 181 7.98 -22.24 7.44
N LYS A 182 6.93 -22.56 8.20
CA LYS A 182 7.04 -23.00 9.61
C LYS A 182 7.21 -24.51 9.72
#